data_AF-A0A928TIS3-F1
#
_entry.id   AF-A0A928TIS3-F1
#
_cell.length_a   1.000
_cell.length_b   1.000
_cell.length_c   1.000
_cell.angle_alpha   90.00
_cell.angle_beta   90.00
_cell.angle_gamma   90.00
#
_symmetry.space_group_name_H-M   'P 1'
#
loop_
_entity.id
_entity.type
_entity.pdbx_description
1 polymer ?
#
loop_
_entity_poly.entity_id
_entity_poly.type
_entity_poly.pdbx_seq_one_letter_code
_entity_poly.pdbx_strand_id
1 'polypeptide(L)'
;MANVDRQQSRLALDLIAYLEEEWDRAPGIIDSWPRLSSEERAAIALDWRGNEVTPGHLQSLLDSGKAGQEAPARFRALSERITTLRPALAALFAEDGAVRAGA
;
A
#
# COMPACT_ATOMS: atom_id res chain seq x y z
N MET A 1 -24.67 -16.50 -12.03
CA MET A 1 -23.38 -15.82 -12.27
C MET A 1 -23.41 -14.34 -11.87
N ALA A 2 -24.43 -13.55 -12.24
CA ALA A 2 -24.51 -12.11 -11.92
C ALA A 2 -24.40 -11.66 -10.44
N ASN A 3 -24.60 -12.54 -9.46
CA ASN A 3 -24.48 -12.20 -8.03
C ASN A 3 -23.03 -12.28 -7.52
N VAL A 4 -22.24 -13.20 -8.09
CA VAL A 4 -20.81 -13.38 -7.76
C VAL A 4 -20.00 -12.21 -8.32
N ASP A 5 -20.32 -11.76 -9.53
CA ASP A 5 -19.63 -10.65 -10.18
C ASP A 5 -19.85 -9.32 -9.44
N ARG A 6 -21.07 -9.07 -8.94
CA ARG A 6 -21.37 -7.89 -8.11
C ARG A 6 -20.64 -7.91 -6.77
N GLN A 7 -20.58 -9.07 -6.10
CA GLN A 7 -19.87 -9.21 -4.85
C GLN A 7 -18.37 -9.00 -5.03
N GLN A 8 -17.78 -9.54 -6.10
CA GLN A 8 -16.38 -9.36 -6.42
C GLN A 8 -16.04 -7.91 -6.85
N SER A 9 -16.97 -7.23 -7.54
CA SER A 9 -16.82 -5.80 -7.85
C SER A 9 -16.76 -4.94 -6.59
N ARG A 10 -17.62 -5.23 -5.61
CA ARG A 10 -17.64 -4.51 -4.33
C ARG A 10 -16.36 -4.76 -3.52
N LEU A 11 -15.92 -6.01 -3.44
CA LEU A 11 -14.66 -6.36 -2.76
C LEU A 11 -13.45 -5.68 -3.40
N ALA A 12 -13.42 -5.51 -4.72
CA ALA A 12 -12.35 -4.80 -5.40
C ALA A 12 -12.34 -3.30 -5.07
N LEU A 13 -13.51 -2.66 -5.01
CA LEU A 13 -13.63 -1.25 -4.63
C LEU A 13 -13.27 -1.02 -3.15
N ASP A 14 -13.70 -1.91 -2.26
CA ASP A 14 -13.37 -1.86 -0.83
C ASP A 14 -11.86 -2.01 -0.60
N LEU A 15 -11.21 -2.91 -1.35
CA LEU A 15 -9.75 -3.06 -1.33
C LEU A 15 -9.02 -1.83 -1.86
N ILE A 16 -9.49 -1.24 -2.97
CA ILE A 16 -8.90 -0.01 -3.51
C ILE A 16 -9.00 1.13 -2.49
N ALA A 17 -10.16 1.29 -1.85
CA ALA A 17 -10.35 2.32 -0.82
C ALA A 17 -9.43 2.12 0.38
N TYR A 18 -9.31 0.88 0.89
CA TYR A 18 -8.38 0.55 1.97
C TYR A 18 -6.93 0.95 1.62
N LEU A 19 -6.50 0.66 0.39
CA LEU A 19 -5.13 0.96 -0.03
C LEU A 19 -4.89 2.44 -0.30
N GLU A 20 -5.89 3.16 -0.82
CA GLU A 20 -5.80 4.62 -0.92
C GLU A 20 -5.57 5.23 0.47
N GLU A 21 -6.30 4.79 1.50
CA GLU A 21 -6.10 5.28 2.87
C GLU A 21 -4.71 4.95 3.44
N GLU A 22 -4.20 3.73 3.21
CA GLU A 22 -2.86 3.35 3.67
C GLU A 22 -1.77 4.18 2.97
N TRP A 23 -1.87 4.32 1.65
CA TRP A 23 -0.89 5.08 0.87
C TRP A 23 -1.02 6.61 1.03
N ASP A 24 -2.15 7.12 1.51
CA ASP A 24 -2.31 8.53 1.90
C ASP A 24 -1.53 8.87 3.16
N ARG A 25 -1.26 7.89 4.03
CA ARG A 25 -0.44 8.08 5.25
C ARG A 25 1.06 8.05 4.96
N ALA A 26 1.48 7.41 3.86
CA ALA A 26 2.89 7.22 3.51
C ALA A 26 3.71 8.53 3.46
N PRO A 27 3.24 9.64 2.87
CA PRO A 27 4.00 10.91 2.89
C PRO A 27 4.25 11.42 4.31
N GLY A 28 3.28 11.27 5.22
CA GLY A 28 3.43 11.66 6.63
C GLY A 28 4.45 10.81 7.37
N ILE A 29 4.50 9.51 7.08
CA ILE A 29 5.53 8.60 7.60
C ILE A 29 6.92 9.05 7.12
N ILE A 30 7.08 9.32 5.82
CA ILE A 30 8.35 9.76 5.23
C ILE A 30 8.82 11.08 5.85
N ASP A 31 7.94 12.07 5.99
CA ASP A 31 8.28 13.39 6.55
C ASP A 31 8.64 13.33 8.05
N SER A 32 7.91 12.49 8.81
CA SER A 32 8.15 12.35 10.25
C SER A 32 9.33 11.43 10.59
N TRP A 33 9.71 10.51 9.70
CA TRP A 33 10.73 9.47 9.95
C TRP A 33 12.00 9.96 10.65
N PRO A 34 12.63 11.08 10.25
CA PRO A 34 13.87 11.56 10.87
C PRO A 34 13.70 11.94 12.35
N ARG A 35 12.48 12.28 12.77
CA ARG A 35 12.13 12.72 14.13
C ARG A 35 11.67 11.59 15.03
N LEU A 36 11.35 10.42 14.47
CA LEU A 36 10.88 9.26 15.22
C LEU A 36 12.04 8.54 15.93
N SER A 37 11.73 7.98 17.10
CA SER A 37 12.62 7.06 17.81
C SER A 37 12.74 5.71 17.10
N SER A 38 13.76 4.92 17.44
CA SER A 38 13.94 3.58 16.87
C SER A 38 12.77 2.64 17.17
N GLU A 39 12.12 2.77 18.33
CA GLU A 39 10.96 1.95 18.70
C GLU A 39 9.74 2.27 17.81
N GLU A 40 9.46 3.56 17.62
CA GLU A 40 8.39 4.04 16.72
C GLU A 40 8.64 3.62 15.27
N ARG A 41 9.89 3.72 14.78
CA ARG A 41 10.26 3.25 13.43
C ARG A 41 10.02 1.75 13.25
N ALA A 42 10.31 0.93 14.25
CA ALA A 42 10.02 -0.51 14.18
C ALA A 42 8.53 -0.81 14.12
N ALA A 43 7.74 -0.14 14.97
CA ALA A 43 6.31 -0.35 15.02
C ALA A 43 5.70 -0.08 13.64
N ILE A 44 6.10 1.03 13.00
CA ILE A 44 5.67 1.37 11.64
C ILE A 44 6.16 0.36 10.61
N ALA A 45 7.43 -0.05 10.67
CA ALA A 45 7.98 -1.02 9.70
C ALA A 45 7.31 -2.40 9.79
N LEU A 46 6.91 -2.84 10.99
CA LEU A 46 6.19 -4.09 11.21
C LEU A 46 4.75 -4.00 10.68
N ASP A 47 4.04 -2.92 10.99
CA ASP A 47 2.69 -2.65 10.51
C ASP A 47 2.63 -2.58 8.97
N TRP A 48 3.57 -1.84 8.36
CA TRP A 48 3.62 -1.65 6.92
C TRP A 48 3.92 -2.94 6.13
N ARG A 49 4.76 -3.84 6.67
CA ARG A 49 5.01 -5.16 6.05
C ARG A 49 3.78 -6.07 6.10
N GLY A 50 2.94 -5.95 7.12
CA GLY A 50 1.67 -6.68 7.20
C GLY A 50 0.65 -6.20 6.17
N ASN A 51 0.71 -4.92 5.80
CA ASN A 51 -0.25 -4.26 4.91
C ASN A 51 0.24 -4.06 3.47
N GLU A 52 1.40 -4.61 3.08
CA GLU A 52 1.92 -4.49 1.70
C GLU A 52 1.08 -5.33 0.73
N VAL A 53 -0.13 -4.88 0.43
CA VAL A 53 -0.89 -5.37 -0.72
C VAL A 53 -0.09 -4.96 -1.95
N THR A 54 0.53 -5.95 -2.57
CA THR A 54 1.39 -5.72 -3.71
C THR A 54 0.57 -5.21 -4.90
N PRO A 55 1.13 -4.26 -5.69
CA PRO A 55 0.55 -3.84 -6.96
C PRO A 55 0.13 -5.01 -7.87
N GLY A 56 0.81 -6.16 -7.77
CA GLY A 56 0.46 -7.39 -8.49
C GLY A 56 -0.90 -7.99 -8.12
N HIS A 57 -1.31 -7.92 -6.84
CA HIS A 57 -2.63 -8.39 -6.42
C HIS A 57 -3.73 -7.48 -7.00
N LEU A 58 -3.49 -6.17 -7.00
CA LEU A 58 -4.42 -5.20 -7.55
C LEU A 58 -4.52 -5.25 -9.07
N GLN A 59 -3.39 -5.46 -9.77
CA GLN A 59 -3.37 -5.65 -11.22
C GLN A 59 -4.18 -6.89 -11.61
N SER A 60 -4.02 -8.00 -10.88
CA SER A 60 -4.79 -9.22 -11.11
C SER A 60 -6.31 -9.02 -10.94
N LEU A 61 -6.73 -8.17 -10.01
CA LEU A 61 -8.16 -7.82 -9.82
C LEU A 61 -8.72 -7.00 -10.98
N LEU A 62 -7.96 -6.07 -11.54
CA LEU A 62 -8.38 -5.34 -12.74
C LEU A 62 -8.45 -6.22 -13.97
N ASP A 63 -7.43 -7.05 -14.19
CA ASP A 63 -7.34 -7.94 -15.35
C ASP A 63 -8.50 -8.96 -15.35
N SER A 64 -9.07 -9.25 -14.18
CA SER A 64 -10.25 -10.10 -14.04
C SER A 64 -11.55 -9.47 -14.60
N GLY A 65 -11.54 -8.18 -14.96
CA GLY A 65 -12.69 -7.46 -15.50
C GLY A 65 -13.85 -7.25 -14.50
N LYS A 66 -13.64 -7.64 -13.24
CA LYS A 66 -14.63 -7.56 -12.15
C LYS A 66 -14.63 -6.22 -11.44
N ALA A 67 -13.73 -5.33 -11.81
CA ALA A 67 -13.66 -4.00 -11.25
C ALA A 67 -14.66 -3.11 -12.00
N GLY A 68 -15.61 -2.49 -11.29
CA GLY A 68 -16.58 -1.56 -11.92
C GLY A 68 -15.90 -0.40 -12.66
N GLN A 69 -16.63 0.36 -13.48
CA GLN A 69 -16.02 1.37 -14.40
C GLN A 69 -15.11 2.41 -13.73
N GLU A 70 -15.30 2.71 -12.44
CA GLU A 70 -14.48 3.67 -11.69
C GLU A 70 -13.18 3.06 -11.13
N ALA A 71 -13.12 1.74 -10.98
CA ALA A 71 -11.99 1.04 -10.39
C ALA A 71 -10.68 1.15 -11.20
N PRO A 72 -10.68 1.12 -12.54
CA PRO A 72 -9.45 1.32 -13.32
C PRO A 72 -8.80 2.69 -13.11
N ALA A 73 -9.61 3.76 -12.99
CA ALA A 73 -9.09 5.11 -12.80
C ALA A 73 -8.48 5.29 -11.40
N ARG A 74 -9.20 4.85 -10.36
CA ARG A 74 -8.70 4.85 -8.97
C ARG A 74 -7.46 3.99 -8.82
N PHE A 75 -7.45 2.80 -9.43
CA PHE A 75 -6.26 1.95 -9.44
C PHE A 75 -5.07 2.61 -10.12
N ARG A 76 -5.24 3.27 -11.27
CA ARG A 76 -4.11 3.95 -11.94
C ARG A 76 -3.48 5.00 -11.02
N ALA A 77 -4.31 5.84 -10.40
CA ALA A 77 -3.84 6.84 -9.44
C ALA A 77 -3.12 6.21 -8.24
N LEU A 78 -3.69 5.14 -7.67
CA LEU A 78 -3.07 4.39 -6.59
C LEU A 78 -1.74 3.77 -7.01
N SER A 79 -1.68 3.12 -8.18
CA SER A 79 -0.47 2.49 -8.72
C SER A 79 0.67 3.49 -8.94
N GLU A 80 0.36 4.68 -9.46
CA GLU A 80 1.32 5.79 -9.59
C GLU A 80 1.84 6.25 -8.22
N ARG A 81 0.94 6.37 -7.22
CA ARG A 81 1.31 6.74 -5.85
C ARG A 81 2.21 5.69 -5.19
N ILE A 82 1.85 4.41 -5.31
CA ILE A 82 2.66 3.28 -4.82
C ILE A 82 4.05 3.32 -5.47
N THR A 83 4.10 3.43 -6.80
CA THR A 83 5.37 3.44 -7.55
C THR A 83 6.28 4.59 -7.12
N THR A 84 5.69 5.74 -6.78
CA THR A 84 6.43 6.93 -6.34
C THR A 84 6.95 6.79 -4.91
N LEU A 85 6.13 6.31 -3.97
CA LEU A 85 6.44 6.34 -2.53
C LEU A 85 7.13 5.06 -2.03
N ARG A 86 6.90 3.92 -2.68
CA ARG A 86 7.44 2.62 -2.27
C ARG A 86 8.97 2.61 -2.16
N PRO A 87 9.75 3.15 -3.12
CA PRO A 87 11.21 3.16 -3.00
C PRO A 87 11.70 3.97 -1.80
N ALA A 88 11.05 5.09 -1.49
CA ALA A 88 11.39 5.93 -0.35
C ALA A 88 11.15 5.19 0.97
N LEU A 89 9.97 4.59 1.16
CA LEU A 89 9.66 3.78 2.34
C LEU A 89 10.61 2.59 2.49
N ALA A 90 10.93 1.90 1.38
CA ALA A 90 11.85 0.77 1.40
C ALA A 90 13.27 1.18 1.85
N ALA A 91 13.76 2.34 1.41
CA ALA A 91 15.04 2.88 1.85
C ALA A 91 15.05 3.18 3.36
N LEU A 92 14.01 3.84 3.87
CA LEU A 92 13.87 4.15 5.29
C LEU A 92 13.85 2.89 6.17
N PHE A 93 13.13 1.85 5.74
CA PHE A 93 13.08 0.57 6.45
C PHE A 93 14.39 -0.21 6.37
N ALA A 94 15.13 -0.11 5.26
CA ALA A 94 16.44 -0.74 5.11
C ALA A 94 17.49 -0.09 6.01
N GLU A 95 17.48 1.25 6.12
CA GLU A 95 18.35 1.99 7.03
C GLU A 95 18.13 1.57 8.50
N ASP A 96 16.87 1.49 8.97
CA ASP A 96 16.59 1.07 10.34
C ASP A 96 16.92 -0.41 10.59
N GLY A 97 16.64 -1.29 9.60
CA GLY A 97 16.97 -2.71 9.67
C GLY A 97 18.49 -2.97 9.72
N ALA A 98 19.29 -2.17 9.01
CA ALA A 98 20.74 -2.24 9.05
C ALA A 98 21.31 -1.74 10.38
N VAL A 99 20.74 -0.67 10.96
CA VAL A 99 21.12 -0.15 12.28
C VAL A 99 20.90 -1.19 13.38
N ARG A 100 19.82 -1.98 13.32
CA ARG A 100 19.53 -3.04 14.30
C ARG A 100 20.41 -4.28 14.16
N ALA A 101 20.85 -4.62 12.95
CA ALA A 101 21.71 -5.79 12.72
C ALA A 101 23.18 -5.55 13.13
N GLY A 102 23.57 -4.28 13.33
CA GLY A 102 24.93 -3.88 13.72
C GLY A 102 25.09 -3.41 15.17
N ALA A 103 24.02 -3.44 15.98
CA ALA A 103 24.02 -3.08 17.41
C ALA A 103 24.04 -4.33 18.29
#